data_AF-A0AAY4AU50-F1
#
_entry.id   AF-A0AAY4AU50-F1
#
_cell.length_a   1.000
_cell.length_b   1.000
_cell.length_c   1.000
_cell.angle_alpha   90.00
_cell.angle_beta   90.00
_cell.angle_gamma   90.00
#
_symmetry.space_group_name_H-M   'P 1'
#
loop_
_entity.id
_entity.type
_entity.pdbx_description
1 polymer ?
#
loop_
_entity_poly.entity_id
_entity_poly.type
_entity_poly.pdbx_seq_one_letter_code
_entity_poly.pdbx_strand_id
1 'polypeptide(L)'
;SISFSFEVYNAGLSCLGTSGHLLAFLRPEPGTISMDLDLSQAAQVSSEFRTVRTQEKAQLQDLNDRFAGFIERVHELEQQNRALQAELLLLRQRHVEPSRLRGLYEQEARTLRAALEDARLEKQAALGEGERAEQTLRALQAQYEDEVLAREEAEGRLLEARKAADEAALDRAELEKKVETLIDELAFLKRVHESEVSELQAQVQFGAQIAVETESIKPDLSSALKDIRAQYERLAARNMQAAEDWFRGKVGSLTETVAQHSSAVRSSKDEAGEYRRQLQARILEIDACRGLNESLEIQLREVEDKQSAEISAMQDTIRQLEDELGATKSEMARYLKEYQDLLNVKMALDIEIAAYRKLLEGEESRFNVGVAGSVSCIYGHSLSAGPTFSRPLFSSLTSGVPYLLSSRLISSSFSSDDVITSAQTPKAEAGLTEEENEEEKEEEEEGKEEEAKEEKEEEGKEEGEEENEEGEEDKEEEVDKEKEEGEETKAAEDKGQYSPLFCLLNSIF
;
A
#
# COMPACT_ATOMS: atom_id res chain seq x y z
N SER A 1 -8.96 -59.67 19.37
CA SER A 1 -9.13 -60.34 20.68
C SER A 1 -10.54 -60.13 21.18
N ILE A 2 -11.45 -60.99 20.71
CA ILE A 2 -12.21 -61.96 21.53
C ILE A 2 -13.19 -61.25 22.48
N SER A 3 -14.38 -61.03 21.95
CA SER A 3 -15.62 -60.78 22.68
C SER A 3 -16.05 -62.07 23.38
N PHE A 4 -16.35 -62.01 24.68
CA PHE A 4 -16.99 -63.09 25.42
C PHE A 4 -18.31 -62.56 25.97
N SER A 5 -19.39 -62.79 25.22
CA SER A 5 -20.76 -62.61 25.67
C SER A 5 -21.21 -63.94 26.28
N PHE A 6 -21.52 -63.93 27.58
CA PHE A 6 -22.15 -65.06 28.26
C PHE A 6 -23.60 -64.69 28.57
N GLU A 7 -24.52 -65.26 27.80
CA GLU A 7 -25.95 -65.33 28.06
C GLU A 7 -26.20 -66.26 29.26
N VAL A 8 -26.85 -65.75 30.31
CA VAL A 8 -27.45 -66.60 31.35
C VAL A 8 -28.96 -66.61 31.16
N TYR A 9 -29.43 -67.81 30.86
CA TYR A 9 -30.80 -68.26 30.74
C TYR A 9 -31.67 -67.82 31.91
N ASN A 10 -32.81 -67.21 31.57
CA ASN A 10 -33.89 -66.85 32.47
C ASN A 10 -34.94 -67.98 32.38
N ALA A 11 -35.08 -68.79 33.43
CA ALA A 11 -36.13 -69.78 33.56
C ALA A 11 -36.85 -69.55 34.88
N GLY A 12 -37.89 -68.72 34.84
CA GLY A 12 -38.84 -68.56 35.92
C GLY A 12 -39.75 -69.78 36.04
N LEU A 13 -39.67 -70.49 37.16
CA LEU A 13 -40.76 -71.34 37.64
C LEU A 13 -41.51 -70.59 38.74
N SER A 14 -42.71 -70.12 38.41
CA SER A 14 -43.68 -69.62 39.37
C SER A 14 -44.43 -70.79 40.01
N CYS A 15 -44.22 -70.96 41.32
CA CYS A 15 -45.03 -71.80 42.19
C CYS A 15 -46.32 -71.06 42.62
N LEU A 16 -47.47 -71.68 42.38
CA LEU A 16 -48.76 -71.49 43.08
C LEU A 16 -49.36 -72.90 43.09
N GLY A 17 -49.95 -73.46 44.14
CA GLY A 17 -50.53 -72.95 45.36
C GLY A 17 -51.46 -74.08 45.84
N THR A 18 -51.41 -74.34 47.13
CA THR A 18 -52.08 -75.39 47.91
C THR A 18 -53.61 -75.46 47.80
N SER A 19 -54.17 -76.68 47.88
CA SER A 19 -55.41 -77.11 48.60
C SER A 19 -55.70 -78.55 48.15
N GLY A 20 -56.17 -79.55 48.91
CA GLY A 20 -56.86 -79.65 50.19
C GLY A 20 -57.60 -80.99 50.16
N HIS A 21 -57.43 -81.80 51.21
CA HIS A 21 -58.19 -82.97 51.66
C HIS A 21 -59.40 -83.51 50.85
N LEU A 22 -59.43 -84.84 50.62
CA LEU A 22 -60.40 -85.77 51.24
C LEU A 22 -60.11 -87.23 50.82
N LEU A 23 -59.74 -88.07 51.79
CA LEU A 23 -59.66 -89.53 51.67
C LEU A 23 -60.93 -90.14 52.29
N ALA A 24 -61.66 -90.90 51.48
CA ALA A 24 -62.78 -91.73 51.93
C ALA A 24 -62.26 -93.09 52.45
N PHE A 25 -62.74 -93.44 53.63
CA PHE A 25 -62.58 -94.71 54.34
C PHE A 25 -62.99 -95.93 53.52
N LEU A 26 -62.28 -97.06 53.66
CA LEU A 26 -62.89 -98.39 53.73
C LEU A 26 -62.10 -99.29 54.70
N ARG A 27 -62.87 -99.96 55.56
CA ARG A 27 -62.54 -100.85 56.70
C ARG A 27 -61.89 -102.18 56.26
N PRO A 28 -61.11 -102.84 57.13
CA PRO A 28 -61.44 -104.23 57.44
C PRO A 28 -61.42 -104.58 58.95
N GLU A 29 -62.18 -105.63 59.24
CA GLU A 29 -62.51 -106.26 60.53
C GLU A 29 -61.34 -106.95 61.26
N PRO A 30 -61.46 -107.23 62.58
CA PRO A 30 -60.36 -107.75 63.39
C PRO A 30 -60.30 -109.29 63.40
N GLY A 31 -59.08 -109.82 63.32
CA GLY A 31 -58.76 -111.22 63.62
C GLY A 31 -57.78 -111.26 64.78
N THR A 32 -58.25 -111.71 65.95
CA THR A 32 -57.47 -111.91 67.17
C THR A 32 -56.57 -113.13 67.08
N ILE A 33 -55.25 -112.96 67.09
CA ILE A 33 -54.31 -114.01 67.50
C ILE A 33 -53.13 -113.36 68.24
N SER A 34 -53.02 -113.73 69.52
CA SER A 34 -51.81 -113.90 70.35
C SER A 34 -50.51 -113.32 69.82
N MET A 35 -49.87 -112.38 70.56
CA MET A 35 -48.43 -112.29 70.90
C MET A 35 -48.17 -111.04 71.77
N ASP A 36 -48.62 -111.05 73.02
CA ASP A 36 -48.42 -109.97 74.02
C ASP A 36 -46.95 -109.78 74.47
N LEU A 37 -45.98 -110.40 73.79
CA LEU A 37 -44.55 -110.27 74.11
C LEU A 37 -43.74 -109.52 73.02
N ASP A 38 -44.33 -109.20 71.86
CA ASP A 38 -43.68 -108.47 70.76
C ASP A 38 -44.15 -106.99 70.64
N LEU A 39 -45.23 -106.64 71.34
CA LEU A 39 -45.83 -105.31 71.30
C LEU A 39 -45.03 -104.25 72.07
N SER A 40 -44.23 -104.65 73.07
CA SER A 40 -43.39 -103.73 73.82
C SER A 40 -42.15 -103.30 73.02
N GLN A 41 -41.52 -104.23 72.29
CA GLN A 41 -40.43 -103.90 71.35
C GLN A 41 -40.96 -103.10 70.14
N ALA A 42 -42.11 -103.47 69.56
CA ALA A 42 -42.71 -102.71 68.47
C ALA A 42 -43.19 -101.30 68.89
N ALA A 43 -43.71 -101.13 70.12
CA ALA A 43 -44.08 -99.82 70.65
C ALA A 43 -42.86 -98.94 70.96
N GLN A 44 -41.77 -99.53 71.44
CA GLN A 44 -40.51 -98.83 71.72
C GLN A 44 -39.84 -98.37 70.41
N VAL A 45 -39.78 -99.24 69.39
CA VAL A 45 -39.29 -98.90 68.04
C VAL A 45 -40.20 -97.88 67.33
N SER A 46 -41.52 -97.96 67.53
CA SER A 46 -42.47 -96.97 66.98
C SER A 46 -42.37 -95.61 67.67
N SER A 47 -42.07 -95.59 68.98
CA SER A 47 -41.78 -94.37 69.73
C SER A 47 -40.48 -93.72 69.25
N GLU A 48 -39.42 -94.52 69.07
CA GLU A 48 -38.13 -94.07 68.51
C GLU A 48 -38.30 -93.51 67.10
N PHE A 49 -39.06 -94.18 66.22
CA PHE A 49 -39.35 -93.70 64.87
C PHE A 49 -40.17 -92.38 64.87
N ARG A 50 -41.11 -92.23 65.80
CA ARG A 50 -41.84 -90.96 65.99
C ARG A 50 -40.89 -89.84 66.43
N THR A 51 -39.97 -90.12 67.36
CA THR A 51 -38.99 -89.12 67.80
C THR A 51 -38.04 -88.71 66.67
N VAL A 52 -37.55 -89.67 65.88
CA VAL A 52 -36.69 -89.39 64.71
C VAL A 52 -37.46 -88.57 63.67
N ARG A 53 -38.70 -88.93 63.34
CA ARG A 53 -39.51 -88.17 62.37
C ARG A 53 -39.85 -86.77 62.86
N THR A 54 -40.09 -86.57 64.15
CA THR A 54 -40.27 -85.21 64.72
C THR A 54 -38.98 -84.41 64.70
N GLN A 55 -37.83 -85.08 64.91
CA GLN A 55 -36.51 -84.46 64.84
C GLN A 55 -36.15 -84.06 63.40
N GLU A 56 -36.37 -84.94 62.42
CA GLU A 56 -36.22 -84.65 60.99
C GLU A 56 -37.16 -83.53 60.55
N LYS A 57 -38.41 -83.54 61.00
CA LYS A 57 -39.36 -82.46 60.72
C LYS A 57 -38.89 -81.12 61.30
N ALA A 58 -38.34 -81.12 62.51
CA ALA A 58 -37.77 -79.93 63.13
C ALA A 58 -36.51 -79.42 62.40
N GLN A 59 -35.65 -80.33 61.91
CA GLN A 59 -34.49 -79.98 61.09
C GLN A 59 -34.89 -79.42 59.73
N LEU A 60 -35.89 -80.04 59.06
CA LEU A 60 -36.44 -79.52 57.81
C LEU A 60 -37.11 -78.17 58.02
N GLN A 61 -37.73 -77.94 59.17
CA GLN A 61 -38.30 -76.65 59.53
C GLN A 61 -37.22 -75.59 59.78
N ASP A 62 -36.15 -75.89 60.53
CA ASP A 62 -35.00 -74.99 60.70
C ASP A 62 -34.29 -74.68 59.37
N LEU A 63 -34.15 -75.66 58.49
CA LEU A 63 -33.66 -75.46 57.12
C LEU A 63 -34.59 -74.56 56.30
N ASN A 64 -35.91 -74.78 56.39
CA ASN A 64 -36.90 -73.97 55.68
C ASN A 64 -36.91 -72.52 56.20
N ASP A 65 -36.85 -72.32 57.51
CA ASP A 65 -36.78 -71.00 58.14
C ASP A 65 -35.51 -70.25 57.71
N ARG A 66 -34.38 -70.95 57.59
CA ARG A 66 -33.14 -70.38 57.02
C ARG A 66 -33.28 -70.06 55.53
N PHE A 67 -33.93 -70.93 54.73
CA PHE A 67 -34.20 -70.65 53.32
C PHE A 67 -35.13 -69.45 53.15
N ALA A 68 -36.17 -69.33 53.97
CA ALA A 68 -37.04 -68.16 54.00
C ALA A 68 -36.23 -66.89 54.29
N GLY A 69 -35.33 -66.92 55.27
CA GLY A 69 -34.42 -65.81 55.55
C GLY A 69 -33.46 -65.47 54.39
N PHE A 70 -32.94 -66.48 53.67
CA PHE A 70 -32.14 -66.23 52.47
C PHE A 70 -32.97 -65.62 51.33
N ILE A 71 -34.22 -66.08 51.14
CA ILE A 71 -35.13 -65.55 50.12
C ILE A 71 -35.46 -64.09 50.45
N GLU A 72 -35.82 -63.78 51.70
CA GLU A 72 -36.04 -62.39 52.14
C GLU A 72 -34.81 -61.52 51.87
N ARG A 73 -33.61 -62.03 52.20
CA ARG A 73 -32.36 -61.31 51.93
C ARG A 73 -32.10 -61.08 50.45
N VAL A 74 -32.40 -62.05 49.59
CA VAL A 74 -32.28 -61.88 48.14
C VAL A 74 -33.29 -60.85 47.63
N HIS A 75 -34.53 -60.84 48.12
CA HIS A 75 -35.52 -59.83 47.76
C HIS A 75 -35.09 -58.43 48.20
N GLU A 76 -34.56 -58.28 49.42
CA GLU A 76 -33.97 -57.03 49.90
C GLU A 76 -32.82 -56.56 49.00
N LEU A 77 -31.90 -57.46 48.65
CA LEU A 77 -30.76 -57.14 47.79
C LEU A 77 -31.19 -56.79 46.36
N GLU A 78 -32.17 -57.50 45.81
CA GLU A 78 -32.75 -57.17 44.51
C GLU A 78 -33.44 -55.81 44.52
N GLN A 79 -34.18 -55.50 45.58
CA GLN A 79 -34.84 -54.21 45.72
C GLN A 79 -33.81 -53.08 45.85
N GLN A 80 -32.74 -53.30 46.63
CA GLN A 80 -31.61 -52.37 46.71
C GLN A 80 -30.90 -52.20 45.36
N ASN A 81 -30.69 -53.29 44.62
CA ASN A 81 -30.03 -53.25 43.31
C ASN A 81 -30.90 -52.50 42.29
N ARG A 82 -32.23 -52.72 42.30
CA ARG A 82 -33.18 -51.95 41.48
C ARG A 82 -33.15 -50.46 41.83
N ALA A 83 -33.08 -50.11 43.12
CA ALA A 83 -32.96 -48.72 43.56
C ALA A 83 -31.65 -48.07 43.09
N LEU A 84 -30.52 -48.76 43.25
CA LEU A 84 -29.21 -48.29 42.79
C LEU A 84 -29.15 -48.13 41.27
N GLN A 85 -29.77 -49.04 40.51
CA GLN A 85 -29.87 -48.92 39.06
C GLN A 85 -30.66 -47.68 38.64
N ALA A 86 -31.78 -47.40 39.30
CA ALA A 86 -32.57 -46.20 39.04
C ALA A 86 -31.80 -44.91 39.37
N GLU A 87 -31.09 -44.88 40.51
CA GLU A 87 -30.24 -43.75 40.90
C GLU A 87 -29.10 -43.52 39.88
N LEU A 88 -28.46 -44.60 39.44
CA LEU A 88 -27.38 -44.54 38.45
C LEU A 88 -27.87 -44.03 37.08
N LEU A 89 -29.08 -44.39 36.66
CA LEU A 89 -29.69 -43.85 35.44
C LEU A 89 -29.98 -42.35 35.56
N LEU A 90 -30.52 -41.90 36.70
CA LEU A 90 -30.77 -40.47 36.96
C LEU A 90 -29.47 -39.66 36.99
N LEU A 91 -28.41 -40.18 37.62
CA LEU A 91 -27.09 -39.55 37.63
C LEU A 91 -26.51 -39.46 36.22
N ARG A 92 -26.57 -40.55 35.42
CA ARG A 92 -26.11 -40.52 34.03
C ARG A 92 -26.88 -39.50 33.20
N GLN A 93 -28.20 -39.41 33.34
CA GLN A 93 -29.02 -38.43 32.62
C GLN A 93 -28.61 -36.99 32.97
N ARG A 94 -28.36 -36.70 34.26
CA ARG A 94 -27.89 -35.39 34.72
C ARG A 94 -26.47 -35.05 34.24
N HIS A 95 -25.62 -36.04 34.01
CA HIS A 95 -24.27 -35.84 33.47
C HIS A 95 -24.22 -35.76 31.93
N VAL A 96 -25.26 -36.26 31.24
CA VAL A 96 -25.38 -36.20 29.78
C VAL A 96 -25.92 -34.84 29.31
N GLU A 97 -26.68 -34.12 30.14
CA GLU A 97 -27.04 -32.73 29.81
C GLU A 97 -25.77 -31.84 29.84
N PRO A 98 -25.36 -31.25 28.70
CA PRO A 98 -24.27 -30.30 28.71
C PRO A 98 -24.63 -29.16 29.68
N SER A 99 -23.78 -28.96 30.69
CA SER A 99 -24.00 -27.95 31.71
C SER A 99 -24.30 -26.61 31.03
N ARG A 100 -25.47 -26.01 31.31
CA ARG A 100 -25.87 -24.69 30.80
C ARG A 100 -24.75 -23.65 30.97
N LEU A 101 -23.98 -23.78 32.05
CA LEU A 101 -22.81 -22.96 32.34
C LEU A 101 -21.69 -23.12 31.31
N ARG A 102 -21.41 -24.35 30.87
CA ARG A 102 -20.44 -24.64 29.80
C ARG A 102 -20.87 -23.97 28.49
N GLY A 103 -22.16 -24.03 28.14
CA GLY A 103 -22.69 -23.35 26.96
C GLY A 103 -22.51 -21.82 27.00
N LEU A 104 -22.74 -21.20 28.17
CA LEU A 104 -22.52 -19.77 28.36
C LEU A 104 -21.03 -19.39 28.23
N TYR A 105 -20.12 -20.16 28.83
CA TYR A 105 -18.68 -19.92 28.67
C TYR A 105 -18.19 -20.14 27.24
N GLU A 106 -18.72 -21.14 26.53
CA GLU A 106 -18.39 -21.37 25.13
C GLU A 106 -18.91 -20.23 24.24
N GLN A 107 -20.09 -19.68 24.54
CA GLN A 107 -20.62 -18.50 23.85
C GLN A 107 -19.76 -17.26 24.12
N GLU A 108 -19.41 -17.00 25.37
CA GLU A 108 -18.52 -15.89 25.75
C GLU A 108 -17.13 -16.03 25.12
N ALA A 109 -16.58 -17.24 25.06
CA ALA A 109 -15.31 -17.48 24.38
C ALA A 109 -15.40 -17.23 22.86
N ARG A 110 -16.57 -17.49 22.23
CA ARG A 110 -16.79 -17.18 20.81
C ARG A 110 -16.92 -15.68 20.57
N THR A 111 -17.67 -14.96 21.42
CA THR A 111 -17.82 -13.50 21.30
C THR A 111 -16.49 -12.78 21.51
N LEU A 112 -15.70 -13.19 22.52
CA LEU A 112 -14.37 -12.64 22.76
C LEU A 112 -13.40 -12.91 21.60
N ARG A 113 -13.46 -14.09 20.97
CA ARG A 113 -12.66 -14.39 19.78
C ARG A 113 -13.08 -13.53 18.59
N ALA A 114 -14.37 -13.37 18.34
CA ALA A 114 -14.87 -12.51 17.26
C ALA A 114 -14.40 -11.06 17.47
N ALA A 115 -14.60 -10.50 18.67
CA ALA A 115 -14.14 -9.15 19.00
C ALA A 115 -12.62 -8.98 18.85
N LEU A 116 -11.84 -10.03 19.12
CA LEU A 116 -10.40 -10.01 18.94
C LEU A 116 -9.99 -10.00 17.46
N GLU A 117 -10.67 -10.79 16.61
CA GLU A 117 -10.43 -10.74 15.15
C GLU A 117 -10.88 -9.40 14.56
N ASP A 118 -12.02 -8.85 14.99
CA ASP A 118 -12.48 -7.52 14.57
C ASP A 118 -11.46 -6.44 14.93
N ALA A 119 -10.97 -6.43 16.18
CA ALA A 119 -9.93 -5.50 16.62
C ALA A 119 -8.59 -5.70 15.87
N ARG A 120 -8.27 -6.92 15.43
CA ARG A 120 -7.09 -7.18 14.58
C ARG A 120 -7.26 -6.60 13.18
N LEU A 121 -8.43 -6.77 12.57
CA LEU A 121 -8.75 -6.21 11.25
C LEU A 121 -8.74 -4.68 11.31
N GLU A 122 -9.34 -4.07 12.33
CA GLU A 122 -9.30 -2.62 12.56
C GLU A 122 -7.86 -2.13 12.72
N LYS A 123 -7.03 -2.85 13.50
CA LYS A 123 -5.61 -2.52 13.64
C LYS A 123 -4.88 -2.60 12.30
N GLN A 124 -5.12 -3.63 11.49
CA GLN A 124 -4.50 -3.76 10.17
C GLN A 124 -4.94 -2.65 9.22
N ALA A 125 -6.23 -2.29 9.23
CA ALA A 125 -6.75 -1.17 8.45
C ALA A 125 -6.09 0.16 8.85
N ALA A 126 -6.02 0.44 10.15
CA ALA A 126 -5.37 1.65 10.67
C ALA A 126 -3.87 1.71 10.35
N LEU A 127 -3.16 0.58 10.39
CA LEU A 127 -1.76 0.51 9.97
C LEU A 127 -1.61 0.82 8.47
N GLY A 128 -2.47 0.24 7.63
CA GLY A 128 -2.45 0.54 6.19
C GLY A 128 -2.84 1.99 5.87
N GLU A 129 -3.73 2.61 6.63
CA GLU A 129 -4.02 4.05 6.51
C GLU A 129 -2.81 4.90 6.93
N GLY A 130 -2.13 4.51 8.02
CA GLY A 130 -0.89 5.13 8.46
C GLY A 130 0.21 5.07 7.40
N GLU A 131 0.45 3.89 6.83
CA GLU A 131 1.43 3.71 5.75
C GLU A 131 1.11 4.56 4.52
N ARG A 132 -0.17 4.63 4.11
CA ARG A 132 -0.60 5.51 3.01
C ARG A 132 -0.36 6.98 3.33
N ALA A 133 -0.70 7.43 4.54
CA ALA A 133 -0.49 8.81 4.97
C ALA A 133 1.01 9.16 5.06
N GLU A 134 1.85 8.21 5.48
CA GLU A 134 3.30 8.40 5.47
C GLU A 134 3.87 8.45 4.04
N GLN A 135 3.36 7.63 3.11
CA GLN A 135 3.76 7.68 1.71
C GLN A 135 3.39 9.01 1.05
N THR A 136 2.18 9.52 1.30
CA THR A 136 1.77 10.83 0.78
C THR A 136 2.59 11.96 1.40
N LEU A 137 2.91 11.88 2.70
CA LEU A 137 3.79 12.85 3.36
C LEU A 137 5.20 12.85 2.77
N ARG A 138 5.78 11.66 2.51
CA ARG A 138 7.09 11.55 1.84
C ARG A 138 7.05 12.10 0.41
N ALA A 139 5.99 11.84 -0.35
CA ALA A 139 5.83 12.38 -1.69
C ALA A 139 5.73 13.91 -1.69
N LEU A 140 4.95 14.49 -0.76
CA LEU A 140 4.85 15.94 -0.58
C LEU A 140 6.18 16.57 -0.12
N GLN A 141 6.94 15.88 0.73
CA GLN A 141 8.27 16.34 1.15
C GLN A 141 9.24 16.38 -0.04
N ALA A 142 9.25 15.35 -0.88
CA ALA A 142 10.08 15.34 -2.09
C ALA A 142 9.70 16.48 -3.04
N GLN A 143 8.40 16.66 -3.31
CA GLN A 143 7.92 17.78 -4.14
C GLN A 143 8.28 19.15 -3.55
N TYR A 144 8.24 19.31 -2.23
CA TYR A 144 8.66 20.54 -1.57
C TYR A 144 10.17 20.78 -1.72
N GLU A 145 11.00 19.75 -1.58
CA GLU A 145 12.45 19.84 -1.78
C GLU A 145 12.78 20.22 -3.23
N ASP A 146 12.12 19.60 -4.20
CA ASP A 146 12.26 19.93 -5.63
C ASP A 146 11.87 21.39 -5.91
N GLU A 147 10.75 21.85 -5.35
CA GLU A 147 10.28 23.24 -5.52
C GLU A 147 11.23 24.26 -4.86
N VAL A 148 11.82 23.91 -3.71
CA VAL A 148 12.84 24.76 -3.06
C VAL A 148 14.07 24.89 -3.96
N LEU A 149 14.56 23.78 -4.53
CA LEU A 149 15.69 23.80 -5.46
C LEU A 149 15.36 24.62 -6.72
N ALA A 150 14.19 24.40 -7.33
CA ALA A 150 13.75 25.16 -8.49
C ALA A 150 13.65 26.68 -8.20
N ARG A 151 13.18 27.04 -6.99
CA ARG A 151 13.13 28.42 -6.52
C ARG A 151 14.52 29.01 -6.37
N GLU A 152 15.46 28.29 -5.76
CA GLU A 152 16.86 28.74 -5.60
C GLU A 152 17.54 28.93 -6.97
N GLU A 153 17.32 28.02 -7.93
CA GLU A 153 17.81 28.15 -9.31
C GLU A 153 17.20 29.36 -10.04
N ALA A 154 15.90 29.60 -9.88
CA ALA A 154 15.24 30.78 -10.45
C ALA A 154 15.74 32.09 -9.82
N GLU A 155 15.95 32.11 -8.50
CA GLU A 155 16.56 33.26 -7.81
C GLU A 155 18.01 33.49 -8.26
N GLY A 156 18.78 32.42 -8.46
CA GLY A 156 20.13 32.49 -9.04
C GLY A 156 20.13 33.14 -10.42
N ARG A 157 19.29 32.65 -11.33
CA ARG A 157 19.12 33.23 -12.69
C ARG A 157 18.69 34.69 -12.65
N LEU A 158 17.78 35.06 -11.74
CA LEU A 158 17.35 36.45 -11.58
C LEU A 158 18.47 37.36 -11.08
N LEU A 159 19.31 36.89 -10.16
CA LEU A 159 20.47 37.64 -9.68
C LEU A 159 21.52 37.82 -10.79
N GLU A 160 21.75 36.80 -11.61
CA GLU A 160 22.64 36.89 -12.77
C GLU A 160 22.10 37.88 -13.81
N ALA A 161 20.81 37.82 -14.14
CA ALA A 161 20.17 38.76 -15.05
C ALA A 161 20.25 40.21 -14.54
N ARG A 162 20.09 40.43 -13.22
CA ARG A 162 20.28 41.76 -12.61
C ARG A 162 21.71 42.26 -12.75
N LYS A 163 22.71 41.42 -12.47
CA LYS A 163 24.12 41.79 -12.65
C LYS A 163 24.42 42.14 -14.10
N ALA A 164 23.95 41.34 -15.05
CA ALA A 164 24.11 41.61 -16.48
C ALA A 164 23.43 42.94 -16.89
N ALA A 165 22.25 43.24 -16.34
CA ALA A 165 21.58 44.51 -16.58
C ALA A 165 22.35 45.71 -15.97
N ASP A 166 22.91 45.56 -14.77
CA ASP A 166 23.75 46.59 -14.13
C ASP A 166 25.04 46.83 -14.94
N GLU A 167 25.70 45.76 -15.40
CA GLU A 167 26.88 45.81 -16.28
C GLU A 167 26.54 46.52 -17.60
N ALA A 168 25.45 46.14 -18.27
CA ALA A 168 24.98 46.80 -19.49
C ALA A 168 24.65 48.28 -19.27
N ALA A 169 24.09 48.65 -18.10
CA ALA A 169 23.82 50.04 -17.77
C ALA A 169 25.11 50.86 -17.57
N LEU A 170 26.14 50.25 -16.97
CA LEU A 170 27.46 50.88 -16.86
C LEU A 170 28.11 51.06 -18.24
N ASP A 171 28.10 50.03 -19.08
CA ASP A 171 28.61 50.11 -20.45
C ASP A 171 27.91 51.20 -21.26
N ARG A 172 26.57 51.30 -21.13
CA ARG A 172 25.79 52.36 -21.77
C ARG A 172 26.22 53.74 -21.28
N ALA A 173 26.37 53.94 -19.97
CA ALA A 173 26.81 55.21 -19.40
C ALA A 173 28.24 55.59 -19.83
N GLU A 174 29.14 54.61 -19.98
CA GLU A 174 30.48 54.84 -20.52
C GLU A 174 30.45 55.26 -21.99
N LEU A 175 29.60 54.64 -22.80
CA LEU A 175 29.41 55.00 -24.21
C LEU A 175 28.79 56.39 -24.35
N GLU A 176 27.76 56.71 -23.56
CA GLU A 176 27.14 58.04 -23.50
C GLU A 176 28.20 59.12 -23.21
N LYS A 177 29.06 58.91 -22.20
CA LYS A 177 30.17 59.83 -21.90
C LYS A 177 31.17 59.96 -23.05
N LYS A 178 31.53 58.86 -23.71
CA LYS A 178 32.42 58.90 -24.89
C LYS A 178 31.79 59.74 -26.01
N VAL A 179 30.49 59.57 -26.26
CA VAL A 179 29.75 60.37 -27.24
C VAL A 179 29.78 61.85 -26.85
N GLU A 180 29.47 62.20 -25.60
CA GLU A 180 29.56 63.59 -25.10
C GLU A 180 30.96 64.19 -25.32
N THR A 181 32.02 63.45 -24.94
CA THR A 181 33.39 63.93 -25.14
C THR A 181 33.75 64.15 -26.61
N LEU A 182 33.29 63.27 -27.51
CA LEU A 182 33.51 63.43 -28.96
C LEU A 182 32.74 64.62 -29.53
N ILE A 183 31.53 64.89 -29.02
CA ILE A 183 30.76 66.08 -29.39
C ILE A 183 31.48 67.36 -28.95
N ASP A 184 32.02 67.38 -27.73
CA ASP A 184 32.81 68.51 -27.21
C ASP A 184 34.09 68.74 -28.02
N GLU A 185 34.80 67.67 -28.38
CA GLU A 185 35.99 67.71 -29.24
C GLU A 185 35.66 68.24 -30.65
N LEU A 186 34.55 67.76 -31.25
CA LEU A 186 34.07 68.27 -32.54
C LEU A 186 33.72 69.76 -32.47
N ALA A 187 33.04 70.19 -31.40
CA ALA A 187 32.71 71.60 -31.19
C ALA A 187 33.97 72.46 -31.02
N PHE A 188 34.97 71.95 -30.29
CA PHE A 188 36.27 72.61 -30.15
C PHE A 188 36.99 72.74 -31.50
N LEU A 189 37.11 71.65 -32.26
CA LEU A 189 37.74 71.66 -33.59
C LEU A 189 37.04 72.62 -34.56
N LYS A 190 35.71 72.66 -34.56
CA LYS A 190 34.94 73.63 -35.35
C LYS A 190 35.29 75.07 -34.99
N ARG A 191 35.32 75.43 -33.69
CA ARG A 191 35.71 76.77 -33.24
C ARG A 191 37.15 77.13 -33.62
N VAL A 192 38.08 76.18 -33.51
CA VAL A 192 39.48 76.39 -33.90
C VAL A 192 39.56 76.65 -35.41
N HIS A 193 38.96 75.80 -36.24
CA HIS A 193 38.94 76.00 -37.70
C HIS A 193 38.29 77.34 -38.09
N GLU A 194 37.18 77.72 -37.47
CA GLU A 194 36.55 79.04 -37.70
C GLU A 194 37.52 80.18 -37.36
N SER A 195 38.25 80.07 -36.24
CA SER A 195 39.24 81.07 -35.84
C SER A 195 40.44 81.13 -36.80
N GLU A 196 40.98 79.99 -37.24
CA GLU A 196 42.08 79.92 -38.20
C GLU A 196 41.68 80.48 -39.56
N VAL A 197 40.47 80.16 -40.03
CA VAL A 197 39.92 80.75 -41.26
C VAL A 197 39.81 82.27 -41.11
N SER A 198 39.35 82.77 -39.97
CA SER A 198 39.27 84.21 -39.71
C SER A 198 40.66 84.87 -39.66
N GLU A 199 41.65 84.21 -39.06
CA GLU A 199 43.03 84.70 -39.00
C GLU A 199 43.69 84.69 -40.38
N LEU A 200 43.54 83.63 -41.16
CA LEU A 200 44.05 83.55 -42.53
C LEU A 200 43.38 84.61 -43.43
N GLN A 201 42.08 84.86 -43.27
CA GLN A 201 41.40 85.96 -43.95
C GLN A 201 42.00 87.32 -43.55
N ALA A 202 42.30 87.53 -42.26
CA ALA A 202 42.97 88.73 -41.79
C ALA A 202 44.41 88.83 -42.33
N GLN A 203 45.20 87.74 -42.30
CA GLN A 203 46.56 87.70 -42.85
C GLN A 203 46.59 87.92 -44.36
N VAL A 204 45.60 87.46 -45.13
CA VAL A 204 45.50 87.79 -46.55
C VAL A 204 45.20 89.28 -46.75
N GLN A 205 44.41 89.90 -45.86
CA GLN A 205 44.15 91.35 -45.87
C GLN A 205 45.39 92.18 -45.44
N PHE A 206 46.16 91.71 -44.45
CA PHE A 206 47.36 92.38 -43.94
C PHE A 206 48.62 92.09 -44.78
N GLY A 207 48.77 90.88 -45.31
CA GLY A 207 49.89 90.43 -46.14
C GLY A 207 49.91 91.05 -47.54
N ALA A 208 48.77 91.59 -48.01
CA ALA A 208 48.72 92.46 -49.17
C ALA A 208 49.34 93.86 -48.93
N GLN A 209 49.66 94.24 -47.68
CA GLN A 209 50.15 95.59 -47.32
C GLN A 209 51.56 95.65 -46.73
N ILE A 210 52.23 94.53 -46.45
CA ILE A 210 53.54 94.56 -45.77
C ILE A 210 54.54 93.65 -46.50
N ALA A 211 54.88 94.07 -47.72
CA ALA A 211 56.23 93.87 -48.23
C ALA A 211 57.14 94.98 -47.67
N VAL A 212 58.44 94.70 -47.63
CA VAL A 212 59.57 95.64 -47.43
C VAL A 212 60.17 95.64 -46.01
N GLU A 213 61.14 94.72 -45.86
CA GLU A 213 62.53 94.90 -45.40
C GLU A 213 62.82 95.77 -44.17
N THR A 214 63.59 95.22 -43.22
CA THR A 214 64.58 96.05 -42.51
C THR A 214 65.79 95.24 -42.05
N GLU A 215 66.93 95.68 -42.55
CA GLU A 215 68.24 95.04 -42.47
C GLU A 215 68.97 95.24 -41.12
N SER A 216 69.70 94.18 -40.79
CA SER A 216 70.94 94.06 -40.03
C SER A 216 71.52 95.26 -39.27
N ILE A 217 71.72 95.06 -37.96
CA ILE A 217 72.79 95.70 -37.18
C ILE A 217 73.64 94.57 -36.61
N LYS A 218 74.89 94.44 -37.09
CA LYS A 218 75.86 93.43 -36.65
C LYS A 218 76.23 93.64 -35.17
N PRO A 219 75.79 92.76 -34.25
CA PRO A 219 76.39 92.66 -32.94
C PRO A 219 77.66 91.81 -33.05
N ASP A 220 78.52 91.87 -32.06
CA ASP A 220 79.79 91.15 -32.01
C ASP A 220 79.65 89.66 -32.38
N LEU A 221 79.97 89.36 -33.64
CA LEU A 221 79.70 88.08 -34.29
C LEU A 221 80.46 86.95 -33.62
N SER A 222 81.58 87.25 -32.95
CA SER A 222 82.43 86.22 -32.31
C SER A 222 81.82 85.69 -31.01
N SER A 223 81.23 86.56 -30.18
CA SER A 223 80.50 86.14 -28.97
C SER A 223 79.19 85.46 -29.36
N ALA A 224 78.44 86.03 -30.31
CA ALA A 224 77.20 85.46 -30.79
C ALA A 224 77.41 84.08 -31.44
N LEU A 225 78.46 83.88 -32.26
CA LEU A 225 78.78 82.58 -32.85
C LEU A 225 79.21 81.55 -31.79
N LYS A 226 79.94 81.96 -30.74
CA LYS A 226 80.28 81.08 -29.60
C LYS A 226 79.04 80.70 -28.80
N ASP A 227 78.13 81.63 -28.54
CA ASP A 227 76.86 81.38 -27.85
C ASP A 227 75.92 80.51 -28.68
N ILE A 228 75.79 80.76 -29.99
CA ILE A 228 75.04 79.93 -30.93
C ILE A 228 75.61 78.51 -30.95
N ARG A 229 76.94 78.35 -31.02
CA ARG A 229 77.60 77.03 -30.96
C ARG A 229 77.31 76.33 -29.63
N ALA A 230 77.44 77.03 -28.51
CA ALA A 230 77.12 76.49 -27.19
C ALA A 230 75.63 76.16 -27.02
N GLN A 231 74.73 76.87 -27.71
CA GLN A 231 73.30 76.55 -27.76
C GLN A 231 73.03 75.31 -28.62
N TYR A 232 73.67 75.17 -29.78
CA TYR A 232 73.56 73.98 -30.62
C TYR A 232 74.13 72.74 -29.94
N GLU A 233 75.27 72.85 -29.25
CA GLU A 233 75.83 71.75 -28.46
C GLU A 233 74.89 71.32 -27.33
N ARG A 234 74.28 72.29 -26.61
CA ARG A 234 73.25 71.99 -25.59
C ARG A 234 71.98 71.39 -26.19
N LEU A 235 71.54 71.85 -27.36
CA LEU A 235 70.36 71.35 -28.04
C LEU A 235 70.59 69.93 -28.57
N ALA A 236 71.77 69.65 -29.14
CA ALA A 236 72.17 68.32 -29.59
C ALA A 236 72.29 67.34 -28.42
N ALA A 237 72.90 67.77 -27.29
CA ALA A 237 72.96 66.96 -26.08
C ALA A 237 71.56 66.68 -25.50
N ARG A 238 70.67 67.68 -25.45
CA ARG A 238 69.28 67.49 -25.03
C ARG A 238 68.49 66.59 -25.98
N ASN A 239 68.68 66.72 -27.28
CA ASN A 239 68.01 65.87 -28.28
C ASN A 239 68.47 64.41 -28.13
N MET A 240 69.77 64.18 -27.96
CA MET A 240 70.33 62.84 -27.69
C MET A 240 69.74 62.24 -26.41
N GLN A 241 69.72 63.00 -25.31
CA GLN A 241 69.16 62.53 -24.04
C GLN A 241 67.66 62.26 -24.15
N ALA A 242 66.90 63.13 -24.82
CA ALA A 242 65.47 62.92 -25.06
C ALA A 242 65.22 61.67 -25.92
N ALA A 243 66.07 61.40 -26.93
CA ALA A 243 65.99 60.18 -27.73
C ALA A 243 66.32 58.93 -26.88
N GLU A 244 67.36 58.97 -26.06
CA GLU A 244 67.71 57.88 -25.14
C GLU A 244 66.59 57.59 -24.13
N ASP A 245 66.01 58.63 -23.52
CA ASP A 245 64.90 58.51 -22.57
C ASP A 245 63.63 58.00 -23.26
N TRP A 246 63.37 58.44 -24.50
CA TRP A 246 62.26 57.92 -25.32
C TRP A 246 62.45 56.43 -25.66
N PHE A 247 63.64 56.03 -26.11
CA PHE A 247 63.95 54.62 -26.39
C PHE A 247 63.87 53.76 -25.12
N ARG A 248 64.40 54.25 -24.00
CA ARG A 248 64.34 53.57 -22.69
C ARG A 248 62.89 53.39 -22.24
N GLY A 249 62.06 54.43 -22.37
CA GLY A 249 60.64 54.37 -22.08
C GLY A 249 59.91 53.38 -22.98
N LYS A 250 60.21 53.38 -24.29
CA LYS A 250 59.58 52.45 -25.24
C LYS A 250 59.96 51.00 -24.99
N VAL A 251 61.24 50.73 -24.70
CA VAL A 251 61.72 49.39 -24.33
C VAL A 251 61.13 48.95 -23.00
N GLY A 252 61.03 49.85 -22.02
CA GLY A 252 60.38 49.58 -20.73
C GLY A 252 58.93 49.18 -20.90
N SER A 253 58.14 49.97 -21.64
CA SER A 253 56.74 49.67 -21.95
C SER A 253 56.58 48.35 -22.71
N LEU A 254 57.43 48.07 -23.71
CA LEU A 254 57.41 46.78 -24.42
C LEU A 254 57.75 45.60 -23.50
N THR A 255 58.70 45.78 -22.58
CA THR A 255 59.09 44.72 -21.63
C THR A 255 57.95 44.44 -20.64
N GLU A 256 57.27 45.48 -20.18
CA GLU A 256 56.11 45.38 -19.30
C GLU A 256 54.93 44.68 -19.99
N THR A 257 54.58 45.04 -21.22
CA THR A 257 53.50 44.37 -21.96
C THR A 257 53.83 42.91 -22.24
N VAL A 258 55.09 42.59 -22.61
CA VAL A 258 55.54 41.20 -22.76
C VAL A 258 55.43 40.42 -21.43
N ALA A 259 55.78 41.05 -20.30
CA ALA A 259 55.64 40.43 -18.98
C ALA A 259 54.16 40.17 -18.63
N GLN A 260 53.27 41.14 -18.90
CA GLN A 260 51.83 41.01 -18.69
C GLN A 260 51.23 39.89 -19.56
N HIS A 261 51.56 39.85 -20.85
CA HIS A 261 51.13 38.77 -21.75
C HIS A 261 51.68 37.41 -21.30
N SER A 262 52.94 37.34 -20.87
CA SER A 262 53.52 36.11 -20.31
C SER A 262 52.79 35.64 -19.05
N SER A 263 52.41 36.56 -18.15
CA SER A 263 51.61 36.20 -16.97
C SER A 263 50.20 35.76 -17.32
N ALA A 264 49.54 36.42 -18.27
CA ALA A 264 48.20 36.03 -18.72
C ALA A 264 48.21 34.62 -19.33
N VAL A 265 49.20 34.31 -20.18
CA VAL A 265 49.37 32.96 -20.75
C VAL A 265 49.63 31.91 -19.67
N ARG A 266 50.41 32.25 -18.62
CA ARG A 266 50.61 31.34 -17.48
C ARG A 266 49.31 31.11 -16.70
N SER A 267 48.57 32.15 -16.36
CA SER A 267 47.27 32.04 -15.67
C SER A 267 46.29 31.16 -16.44
N SER A 268 46.10 31.45 -17.73
CA SER A 268 45.21 30.66 -18.60
C SER A 268 45.64 29.19 -18.69
N LYS A 269 46.94 28.91 -18.71
CA LYS A 269 47.46 27.53 -18.71
C LYS A 269 47.21 26.81 -17.38
N ASP A 270 47.32 27.52 -16.26
CA ASP A 270 47.06 26.98 -14.93
C ASP A 270 45.57 26.69 -14.75
N GLU A 271 44.69 27.61 -15.16
CA GLU A 271 43.22 27.44 -15.22
C GLU A 271 42.84 26.23 -16.09
N ALA A 272 43.41 26.12 -17.30
CA ALA A 272 43.21 24.94 -18.16
C ALA A 272 43.75 23.64 -17.53
N GLY A 273 44.72 23.73 -16.63
CA GLY A 273 45.21 22.61 -15.81
C GLY A 273 44.22 22.23 -14.70
N GLU A 274 43.57 23.21 -14.08
CA GLU A 274 42.53 23.03 -13.07
C GLU A 274 41.28 22.39 -13.66
N TYR A 275 40.78 22.90 -14.79
CA TYR A 275 39.62 22.31 -15.47
C TYR A 275 39.88 20.85 -15.88
N ARG A 276 41.09 20.51 -16.33
CA ARG A 276 41.46 19.12 -16.60
C ARG A 276 41.45 18.25 -15.35
N ARG A 277 41.93 18.75 -14.21
CA ARG A 277 41.89 18.04 -12.93
C ARG A 277 40.45 17.85 -12.43
N GLN A 278 39.62 18.87 -12.54
CA GLN A 278 38.20 18.80 -12.18
C GLN A 278 37.45 17.81 -13.06
N LEU A 279 37.70 17.83 -14.37
CA LEU A 279 37.12 16.86 -15.31
C LEU A 279 37.50 15.43 -14.93
N GLN A 280 38.77 15.17 -14.62
CA GLN A 280 39.21 13.85 -14.16
C GLN A 280 38.56 13.44 -12.84
N ALA A 281 38.42 14.36 -11.88
CA ALA A 281 37.72 14.09 -10.63
C ALA A 281 36.24 13.72 -10.87
N ARG A 282 35.53 14.46 -11.73
CA ARG A 282 34.14 14.16 -12.09
C ARG A 282 34.00 12.83 -12.84
N ILE A 283 34.95 12.48 -13.72
CA ILE A 283 34.95 11.16 -14.38
C ILE A 283 35.07 10.04 -13.34
N LEU A 284 35.98 10.18 -12.36
CA LEU A 284 36.14 9.18 -11.30
C LEU A 284 34.89 9.08 -10.41
N GLU A 285 34.23 10.19 -10.11
CA GLU A 285 32.94 10.19 -9.39
C GLU A 285 31.85 9.48 -10.19
N ILE A 286 31.75 9.75 -11.50
CA ILE A 286 30.81 9.07 -12.40
C ILE A 286 31.07 7.55 -12.41
N ASP A 287 32.33 7.14 -12.54
CA ASP A 287 32.69 5.72 -12.57
C ASP A 287 32.44 5.03 -11.21
N ALA A 288 32.66 5.74 -10.10
CA ALA A 288 32.30 5.26 -8.76
C ALA A 288 30.79 5.09 -8.59
N CYS A 289 29.99 6.06 -9.04
CA CYS A 289 28.53 5.98 -9.02
C CYS A 289 28.02 4.86 -9.93
N ARG A 290 28.61 4.66 -11.12
CA ARG A 290 28.29 3.53 -12.00
C ARG A 290 28.58 2.19 -11.32
N GLY A 291 29.74 2.04 -10.70
CA GLY A 291 30.07 0.82 -9.95
C GLY A 291 29.13 0.56 -8.77
N LEU A 292 28.68 1.62 -8.08
CA LEU A 292 27.68 1.49 -7.02
C LEU A 292 26.32 1.04 -7.57
N ASN A 293 25.86 1.63 -8.68
CA ASN A 293 24.62 1.23 -9.34
C ASN A 293 24.68 -0.23 -9.79
N GLU A 294 25.76 -0.64 -10.47
CA GLU A 294 25.95 -2.04 -10.88
C GLU A 294 25.90 -3.01 -9.69
N SER A 295 26.53 -2.64 -8.56
CA SER A 295 26.47 -3.44 -7.33
C SER A 295 25.06 -3.52 -6.75
N LEU A 296 24.30 -2.41 -6.75
CA LEU A 296 22.93 -2.38 -6.25
C LEU A 296 22.00 -3.20 -7.15
N GLU A 297 22.16 -3.12 -8.47
CA GLU A 297 21.43 -3.94 -9.43
C GLU A 297 21.71 -5.44 -9.23
N ILE A 298 22.96 -5.83 -8.98
CA ILE A 298 23.30 -7.22 -8.67
C ILE A 298 22.61 -7.66 -7.37
N GLN A 299 22.64 -6.83 -6.32
CA GLN A 299 21.96 -7.14 -5.06
C GLN A 299 20.44 -7.26 -5.23
N LEU A 300 19.83 -6.40 -6.05
CA LEU A 300 18.41 -6.48 -6.37
C LEU A 300 18.08 -7.80 -7.06
N ARG A 301 18.81 -8.16 -8.12
CA ARG A 301 18.63 -9.44 -8.83
C ARG A 301 18.81 -10.63 -7.89
N GLU A 302 19.82 -10.61 -7.01
CA GLU A 302 20.01 -11.67 -6.03
C GLU A 302 18.84 -11.81 -5.04
N VAL A 303 18.22 -10.70 -4.64
CA VAL A 303 17.04 -10.73 -3.76
C VAL A 303 15.81 -11.23 -4.52
N GLU A 304 15.60 -10.78 -5.76
CA GLU A 304 14.54 -11.29 -6.64
C GLU A 304 14.68 -12.79 -6.90
N ASP A 305 15.89 -13.29 -7.16
CA ASP A 305 16.19 -14.70 -7.35
C ASP A 305 15.91 -15.51 -6.08
N LYS A 306 16.31 -15.00 -4.89
CA LYS A 306 16.00 -15.65 -3.60
C LYS A 306 14.49 -15.72 -3.35
N GLN A 307 13.78 -14.62 -3.58
CA GLN A 307 12.33 -14.57 -3.41
C GLN A 307 11.60 -15.49 -4.39
N SER A 308 12.02 -15.52 -5.66
CA SER A 308 11.44 -16.43 -6.65
C SER A 308 11.67 -17.90 -6.29
N ALA A 309 12.85 -18.25 -5.76
CA ALA A 309 13.14 -19.57 -5.25
C ALA A 309 12.28 -19.94 -4.03
N GLU A 310 12.07 -19.01 -3.08
CA GLU A 310 11.18 -19.20 -1.93
C GLU A 310 9.72 -19.38 -2.36
N ILE A 311 9.24 -18.60 -3.33
CA ILE A 311 7.90 -18.75 -3.91
C ILE A 311 7.77 -20.14 -4.56
N SER A 312 8.75 -20.57 -5.35
CA SER A 312 8.74 -21.92 -5.94
C SER A 312 8.71 -23.01 -4.87
N ALA A 313 9.51 -22.88 -3.81
CA ALA A 313 9.51 -23.84 -2.71
C ALA A 313 8.16 -23.89 -1.99
N MET A 314 7.53 -22.74 -1.72
CA MET A 314 6.18 -22.68 -1.14
C MET A 314 5.14 -23.30 -2.08
N GLN A 315 5.18 -23.01 -3.39
CA GLN A 315 4.31 -23.65 -4.37
C GLN A 315 4.48 -25.17 -4.40
N ASP A 316 5.71 -25.68 -4.31
CA ASP A 316 5.96 -27.11 -4.25
C ASP A 316 5.41 -27.74 -2.96
N THR A 317 5.52 -27.06 -1.81
CA THR A 317 4.87 -27.54 -0.58
C THR A 317 3.35 -27.55 -0.67
N ILE A 318 2.75 -26.54 -1.33
CA ILE A 318 1.30 -26.51 -1.59
C ILE A 318 0.90 -27.71 -2.45
N ARG A 319 1.62 -27.96 -3.55
CA ARG A 319 1.38 -29.11 -4.43
C ARG A 319 1.47 -30.44 -3.68
N GLN A 320 2.49 -30.61 -2.83
CA GLN A 320 2.64 -31.80 -2.00
C GLN A 320 1.43 -32.02 -1.08
N LEU A 321 0.96 -30.96 -0.41
CA LEU A 321 -0.22 -31.04 0.46
C LEU A 321 -1.51 -31.30 -0.32
N GLU A 322 -1.66 -30.73 -1.52
CA GLU A 322 -2.78 -31.00 -2.41
C GLU A 322 -2.80 -32.46 -2.88
N ASP A 323 -1.63 -33.03 -3.20
CA ASP A 323 -1.46 -34.43 -3.56
C ASP A 323 -1.79 -35.36 -2.39
N GLU A 324 -1.30 -35.06 -1.17
CA GLU A 324 -1.65 -35.81 0.04
C GLU A 324 -3.15 -35.75 0.34
N LEU A 325 -3.77 -34.57 0.17
CA LEU A 325 -5.21 -34.41 0.31
C LEU A 325 -5.97 -35.21 -0.75
N GLY A 326 -5.50 -35.23 -1.99
CA GLY A 326 -6.05 -36.06 -3.07
C GLY A 326 -5.94 -37.56 -2.76
N ALA A 327 -4.78 -38.00 -2.29
CA ALA A 327 -4.51 -39.38 -1.90
C ALA A 327 -5.46 -39.83 -0.78
N THR A 328 -5.55 -39.07 0.32
CA THR A 328 -6.44 -39.39 1.45
C THR A 328 -7.92 -39.40 1.07
N LYS A 329 -8.36 -38.49 0.19
CA LYS A 329 -9.72 -38.51 -0.39
C LYS A 329 -9.96 -39.79 -1.20
N SER A 330 -8.99 -40.22 -2.01
CA SER A 330 -9.10 -41.44 -2.81
C SER A 330 -9.16 -42.70 -1.92
N GLU A 331 -8.38 -42.73 -0.84
CA GLU A 331 -8.40 -43.79 0.16
C GLU A 331 -9.74 -43.85 0.89
N MET A 332 -10.31 -42.69 1.27
CA MET A 332 -11.64 -42.59 1.85
C MET A 332 -12.71 -43.16 0.90
N ALA A 333 -12.65 -42.79 -0.38
CA ALA A 333 -13.56 -43.33 -1.39
C ALA A 333 -13.42 -44.86 -1.55
N ARG A 334 -12.20 -45.39 -1.48
CA ARG A 334 -11.94 -46.83 -1.48
C ARG A 334 -12.56 -47.51 -0.25
N TYR A 335 -12.36 -46.97 0.95
CA TYR A 335 -12.97 -47.52 2.17
C TYR A 335 -14.49 -47.52 2.09
N LEU A 336 -15.12 -46.43 1.62
CA LEU A 336 -16.58 -46.38 1.44
C LEU A 336 -17.09 -47.46 0.49
N LYS A 337 -16.37 -47.73 -0.60
CA LYS A 337 -16.70 -48.82 -1.52
C LYS A 337 -16.59 -50.19 -0.84
N GLU A 338 -15.50 -50.44 -0.12
CA GLU A 338 -15.30 -51.69 0.63
C GLU A 338 -16.38 -51.92 1.70
N TYR A 339 -16.80 -50.86 2.40
CA TYR A 339 -17.91 -50.93 3.34
C TYR A 339 -19.24 -51.26 2.65
N GLN A 340 -19.51 -50.67 1.48
CA GLN A 340 -20.70 -50.99 0.71
C GLN A 340 -20.69 -52.44 0.22
N ASP A 341 -19.54 -52.94 -0.25
CA ASP A 341 -19.39 -54.34 -0.69
C ASP A 341 -19.59 -55.31 0.47
N LEU A 342 -19.05 -55.00 1.67
CA LEU A 342 -19.26 -55.80 2.87
C LEU A 342 -20.73 -55.77 3.33
N LEU A 343 -21.39 -54.62 3.25
CA LEU A 343 -22.82 -54.49 3.53
C LEU A 343 -23.66 -55.37 2.59
N ASN A 344 -23.32 -55.38 1.29
CA ASN A 344 -23.99 -56.23 0.30
C ASN A 344 -23.86 -57.72 0.65
N VAL A 345 -22.67 -58.18 1.06
CA VAL A 345 -22.45 -59.56 1.54
C VAL A 345 -23.28 -59.86 2.78
N LYS A 346 -23.32 -58.94 3.76
CA LYS A 346 -24.13 -59.10 4.97
C LYS A 346 -25.62 -59.26 4.63
N MET A 347 -26.13 -58.46 3.70
CA MET A 347 -27.51 -58.57 3.24
C MET A 347 -27.79 -59.91 2.56
N ALA A 348 -26.86 -60.41 1.74
CA ALA A 348 -26.99 -61.74 1.13
C ALA A 348 -27.06 -62.84 2.20
N LEU A 349 -26.19 -62.78 3.22
CA LEU A 349 -26.21 -63.71 4.35
C LEU A 349 -27.50 -63.63 5.17
N ASP A 350 -28.06 -62.44 5.40
CA ASP A 350 -29.35 -62.32 6.08
C ASP A 350 -30.48 -63.01 5.28
N ILE A 351 -30.45 -62.89 3.96
CA ILE A 351 -31.41 -63.57 3.07
C ILE A 351 -31.23 -65.09 3.17
N GLU A 352 -29.99 -65.58 3.16
CA GLU A 352 -29.70 -67.01 3.35
C GLU A 352 -30.19 -67.51 4.71
N ILE A 353 -29.90 -66.79 5.80
CA ILE A 353 -30.38 -67.14 7.15
C ILE A 353 -31.91 -67.17 7.20
N ALA A 354 -32.58 -66.19 6.60
CA ALA A 354 -34.03 -66.16 6.52
C ALA A 354 -34.58 -67.35 5.71
N ALA A 355 -33.90 -67.74 4.63
CA ALA A 355 -34.26 -68.92 3.84
C ALA A 355 -34.06 -70.22 4.64
N TYR A 356 -32.93 -70.36 5.35
CA TYR A 356 -32.67 -71.50 6.22
C TYR A 356 -33.69 -71.61 7.35
N ARG A 357 -34.05 -70.50 8.01
CA ARG A 357 -35.12 -70.46 9.03
C ARG A 357 -36.46 -70.95 8.49
N LYS A 358 -36.87 -70.51 7.29
CA LYS A 358 -38.10 -70.99 6.64
C LYS A 358 -38.07 -72.48 6.32
N LEU A 359 -36.92 -73.02 5.91
CA LEU A 359 -36.77 -74.47 5.66
C LEU A 359 -36.91 -75.26 6.96
N LEU A 360 -36.29 -74.80 8.05
CA LEU A 360 -36.40 -75.39 9.39
C LEU A 360 -37.84 -75.36 9.93
N GLU A 361 -38.55 -74.24 9.80
CA GLU A 361 -39.98 -74.12 10.13
C GLU A 361 -40.85 -75.11 9.31
N GLY A 362 -40.46 -75.38 8.05
CA GLY A 362 -41.08 -76.39 7.19
C GLY A 362 -40.81 -77.84 7.61
N GLU A 363 -39.69 -78.13 8.28
CA GLU A 363 -39.37 -79.45 8.84
C GLU A 363 -40.01 -79.67 10.22
N GLU A 364 -40.06 -78.64 11.08
CA GLU A 364 -40.81 -78.69 12.34
C GLU A 364 -42.30 -78.94 12.08
N SER A 365 -42.85 -78.39 11.00
CA SER A 365 -44.23 -78.68 10.54
C SER A 365 -44.47 -80.15 10.16
N ARG A 366 -43.41 -80.93 9.87
CA ARG A 366 -43.51 -82.38 9.60
C ARG A 366 -43.31 -83.21 10.85
N PHE A 367 -42.43 -82.78 11.77
CA PHE A 367 -42.26 -83.42 13.07
C PHE A 367 -43.43 -83.14 14.05
N ASN A 368 -44.22 -82.09 13.83
CA ASN A 368 -45.41 -81.78 14.63
C ASN A 368 -46.71 -82.45 14.15
N VAL A 369 -46.66 -83.31 13.13
CA VAL A 369 -47.78 -84.20 12.72
C VAL A 369 -47.65 -85.56 13.42
N GLY A 370 -47.32 -85.55 14.72
CA GLY A 370 -47.01 -86.78 15.45
C GLY A 370 -47.42 -86.83 16.92
N VAL A 371 -47.71 -85.72 17.60
CA VAL A 371 -48.26 -85.75 18.97
C VAL A 371 -49.17 -84.53 19.18
N ALA A 372 -50.48 -84.78 19.20
CA ALA A 372 -51.47 -83.83 19.68
C ALA A 372 -51.41 -83.76 21.21
N GLY A 373 -51.20 -82.56 21.78
CA GLY A 373 -51.23 -82.38 23.23
C GLY A 373 -50.82 -81.00 23.74
N SER A 374 -51.58 -79.97 23.36
CA SER A 374 -51.92 -78.77 24.16
C SER A 374 -50.93 -78.23 25.21
N VAL A 375 -50.44 -77.00 25.03
CA VAL A 375 -50.70 -75.89 25.97
C VAL A 375 -50.75 -74.56 25.20
N SER A 376 -51.85 -73.82 25.40
CA SER A 376 -52.08 -72.45 24.92
C SER A 376 -51.38 -71.41 25.81
N CYS A 377 -50.90 -70.31 25.24
CA CYS A 377 -50.67 -69.03 25.93
C CYS A 377 -50.76 -67.92 24.86
N ILE A 378 -51.94 -67.33 24.60
CA ILE A 378 -52.54 -66.15 25.28
C ILE A 378 -51.51 -65.05 25.53
N TYR A 379 -51.42 -64.06 24.62
CA TYR A 379 -51.51 -62.63 24.95
C TYR A 379 -51.78 -61.86 23.64
N GLY A 380 -52.88 -61.10 23.63
CA GLY A 380 -53.16 -60.04 22.64
C GLY A 380 -52.07 -58.96 22.68
N HIS A 381 -51.95 -58.05 21.73
CA HIS A 381 -52.98 -57.12 21.27
C HIS A 381 -52.52 -56.50 19.94
N SER A 382 -53.37 -56.46 18.93
CA SER A 382 -54.16 -55.29 18.50
C SER A 382 -53.35 -54.11 17.96
N LEU A 383 -53.66 -53.84 16.69
CA LEU A 383 -53.50 -52.60 15.94
C LEU A 383 -53.62 -51.33 16.80
N SER A 384 -52.66 -50.42 16.64
CA SER A 384 -52.88 -48.99 16.87
C SER A 384 -52.02 -48.18 15.91
N ALA A 385 -52.70 -47.39 15.09
CA ALA A 385 -52.14 -46.36 14.25
C ALA A 385 -51.43 -45.27 15.09
N GLY A 386 -50.38 -44.67 14.52
CA GLY A 386 -49.72 -43.48 15.03
C GLY A 386 -48.55 -43.07 14.12
N PRO A 387 -48.29 -41.77 13.92
CA PRO A 387 -47.90 -41.22 12.62
C PRO A 387 -46.38 -41.09 12.43
N THR A 388 -45.92 -41.16 11.18
CA THR A 388 -44.58 -40.69 10.79
C THR A 388 -44.67 -39.41 9.96
N PHE A 389 -44.07 -38.40 10.57
CA PHE A 389 -43.80 -37.05 10.11
C PHE A 389 -42.94 -37.04 8.84
N SER A 390 -43.43 -36.32 7.82
CA SER A 390 -42.63 -35.84 6.68
C SER A 390 -42.62 -34.31 6.74
N ARG A 391 -41.43 -33.71 6.70
CA ARG A 391 -41.20 -32.31 6.28
C ARG A 391 -40.93 -32.31 4.76
N PRO A 392 -40.97 -31.18 4.00
CA PRO A 392 -40.87 -29.77 4.44
C PRO A 392 -41.78 -28.77 3.66
N LEU A 393 -41.62 -27.47 3.98
CA LEU A 393 -41.66 -26.27 3.12
C LEU A 393 -42.57 -25.12 3.61
N PHE A 394 -41.94 -23.95 3.68
CA PHE A 394 -42.40 -22.56 3.62
C PHE A 394 -43.61 -22.12 4.47
N SER A 395 -43.35 -21.18 5.38
CA SER A 395 -44.17 -19.97 5.49
C SER A 395 -43.32 -18.77 5.93
N SER A 396 -43.42 -17.73 5.12
CA SER A 396 -43.04 -16.35 5.41
C SER A 396 -44.09 -15.73 6.33
N LEU A 397 -43.66 -14.87 7.27
CA LEU A 397 -44.14 -13.49 7.50
C LEU A 397 -43.82 -13.01 8.94
N THR A 398 -43.01 -11.95 8.97
CA THR A 398 -43.14 -10.69 9.74
C THR A 398 -43.22 -10.66 11.28
N SER A 399 -42.26 -9.93 11.87
CA SER A 399 -42.38 -8.82 12.84
C SER A 399 -41.07 -8.74 13.62
N GLY A 400 -40.48 -7.63 14.02
CA GLY A 400 -40.81 -6.21 14.00
C GLY A 400 -39.60 -5.51 14.62
N VAL A 401 -39.34 -4.29 14.17
CA VAL A 401 -38.26 -3.41 14.64
C VAL A 401 -38.53 -2.97 16.09
N PRO A 402 -37.51 -2.53 16.84
CA PRO A 402 -37.60 -1.15 17.31
C PRO A 402 -36.31 -0.34 17.17
N TYR A 403 -36.54 0.92 16.82
CA TYR A 403 -35.62 2.04 16.70
C TYR A 403 -35.00 2.43 18.07
N LEU A 404 -33.84 3.07 18.07
CA LEU A 404 -33.67 4.53 18.32
C LEU A 404 -32.21 4.95 18.58
N LEU A 405 -31.83 6.05 17.90
CA LEU A 405 -30.87 7.11 18.27
C LEU A 405 -29.35 6.76 18.29
N SER A 406 -28.41 7.63 17.87
CA SER A 406 -28.44 9.05 17.49
C SER A 406 -27.18 9.43 16.70
N SER A 407 -27.38 10.24 15.66
CA SER A 407 -26.61 11.40 15.19
C SER A 407 -25.12 11.54 15.55
N ARG A 408 -24.29 11.74 14.50
CA ARG A 408 -23.55 13.00 14.26
C ARG A 408 -22.89 12.98 12.88
N LEU A 409 -23.42 13.84 12.00
CA LEU A 409 -22.67 14.38 10.87
C LEU A 409 -21.70 15.42 11.43
N ILE A 410 -20.42 15.31 11.08
CA ILE A 410 -19.50 16.44 11.09
C ILE A 410 -19.33 16.84 9.63
N SER A 411 -19.94 17.97 9.29
CA SER A 411 -19.47 18.82 8.22
C SER A 411 -18.04 19.25 8.52
N SER A 412 -17.15 19.10 7.55
CA SER A 412 -15.95 19.92 7.45
C SER A 412 -15.91 20.53 6.06
N SER A 413 -16.57 21.68 5.93
CA SER A 413 -16.19 22.69 4.96
C SER A 413 -15.31 23.70 5.71
N PHE A 414 -14.03 23.77 5.37
CA PHE A 414 -13.23 24.98 5.47
C PHE A 414 -12.91 25.36 4.02
N SER A 415 -13.50 26.42 3.50
CA SER A 415 -13.00 27.79 3.55
C SER A 415 -11.85 28.00 2.55
N SER A 416 -12.20 28.12 1.28
CA SER A 416 -11.47 28.97 0.34
C SER A 416 -12.38 30.16 0.03
N ASP A 417 -12.03 31.32 0.56
CA ASP A 417 -12.50 32.60 0.06
C ASP A 417 -11.59 32.98 -1.12
N ASP A 418 -12.16 33.06 -2.32
CA ASP A 418 -11.76 34.07 -3.29
C ASP A 418 -12.99 34.59 -4.06
N VAL A 419 -13.23 35.87 -3.80
CA VAL A 419 -13.94 36.93 -4.54
C VAL A 419 -14.71 36.57 -5.82
N ILE A 420 -16.05 36.56 -5.68
CA ILE A 420 -17.10 37.26 -6.47
C ILE A 420 -16.99 37.25 -8.01
N THR A 421 -17.93 36.58 -8.69
CA THR A 421 -18.95 37.24 -9.54
C THR A 421 -20.12 36.33 -9.98
N SER A 422 -21.32 36.93 -9.96
CA SER A 422 -22.69 36.51 -10.33
C SER A 422 -22.88 35.53 -11.53
N ALA A 423 -23.95 34.77 -11.76
CA ALA A 423 -25.38 34.88 -11.42
C ALA A 423 -26.16 33.56 -11.78
N GLN A 424 -27.38 33.42 -11.21
CA GLN A 424 -28.58 32.75 -11.78
C GLN A 424 -28.74 31.20 -11.82
N THR A 425 -29.42 30.68 -10.78
CA THR A 425 -30.67 29.84 -10.74
C THR A 425 -31.29 29.24 -12.04
N PRO A 426 -32.27 28.30 -11.96
CA PRO A 426 -32.32 26.95 -11.36
C PRO A 426 -33.06 25.90 -12.28
N LYS A 427 -33.27 24.66 -11.77
CA LYS A 427 -34.20 23.54 -12.18
C LYS A 427 -33.45 22.27 -12.58
N ALA A 428 -33.58 21.11 -11.90
CA ALA A 428 -34.73 20.30 -11.45
C ALA A 428 -34.80 18.99 -12.28
N GLU A 429 -34.73 17.86 -11.55
CA GLU A 429 -35.38 16.56 -11.82
C GLU A 429 -34.96 15.78 -13.08
N ALA A 430 -34.81 14.45 -13.14
CA ALA A 430 -35.07 13.31 -12.25
C ALA A 430 -34.45 12.01 -12.85
N GLY A 431 -34.34 10.96 -12.02
CA GLY A 431 -34.37 9.51 -12.34
C GLY A 431 -33.13 8.90 -13.00
N LEU A 432 -32.46 7.86 -12.45
CA LEU A 432 -32.89 6.45 -12.24
C LEU A 432 -33.37 5.82 -13.58
N THR A 433 -32.82 4.75 -14.14
CA THR A 433 -32.41 3.44 -13.59
C THR A 433 -31.78 2.56 -14.70
N GLU A 434 -31.03 1.52 -14.30
CA GLU A 434 -30.94 0.16 -14.89
C GLU A 434 -30.28 0.00 -16.28
N GLU A 435 -29.11 -0.65 -16.36
CA GLU A 435 -28.85 -2.10 -16.50
C GLU A 435 -28.79 -2.58 -17.97
N GLU A 436 -27.59 -3.07 -18.30
CA GLU A 436 -27.29 -4.21 -19.18
C GLU A 436 -27.35 -4.10 -20.72
N ASN A 437 -26.16 -4.39 -21.28
CA ASN A 437 -25.86 -5.24 -22.43
C ASN A 437 -25.85 -4.68 -23.86
N GLU A 438 -24.61 -4.69 -24.36
CA GLU A 438 -24.14 -5.27 -25.62
C GLU A 438 -24.52 -4.61 -26.96
N GLU A 439 -23.47 -4.55 -27.80
CA GLU A 439 -23.47 -4.29 -29.24
C GLU A 439 -23.55 -2.82 -29.68
N GLU A 440 -22.37 -2.22 -29.87
CA GLU A 440 -22.06 -1.54 -31.14
C GLU A 440 -20.54 -1.54 -31.34
N LYS A 441 -20.10 -2.49 -32.18
CA LYS A 441 -18.87 -2.36 -32.97
C LYS A 441 -19.17 -1.38 -34.10
N GLU A 442 -18.10 -0.74 -34.58
CA GLU A 442 -18.03 0.08 -35.80
C GLU A 442 -18.44 1.54 -35.65
N GLU A 443 -17.60 2.36 -35.01
CA GLU A 443 -17.20 3.70 -35.51
C GLU A 443 -15.75 4.00 -35.06
N GLU A 444 -14.83 3.07 -35.34
CA GLU A 444 -13.39 3.37 -35.48
C GLU A 444 -13.12 3.72 -36.95
N GLU A 445 -13.68 4.83 -37.44
CA GLU A 445 -13.27 5.42 -38.73
C GLU A 445 -13.60 6.93 -38.82
N GLU A 446 -13.49 7.69 -37.72
CA GLU A 446 -13.52 9.17 -37.77
C GLU A 446 -12.43 9.84 -36.91
N GLY A 447 -11.34 9.12 -36.62
CA GLY A 447 -10.19 9.64 -35.85
C GLY A 447 -8.95 9.99 -36.67
N LYS A 448 -9.04 10.01 -38.01
CA LYS A 448 -7.88 10.21 -38.91
C LYS A 448 -7.95 11.42 -39.83
N GLU A 449 -8.91 12.33 -39.62
CA GLU A 449 -8.98 13.60 -40.35
C GLU A 449 -8.66 14.86 -39.51
N GLU A 450 -8.37 14.72 -38.21
CA GLU A 450 -7.96 15.89 -37.38
C GLU A 450 -6.44 16.06 -37.25
N GLU A 451 -5.62 15.01 -37.38
CA GLU A 451 -4.14 15.15 -37.32
C GLU A 451 -3.51 15.69 -38.62
N ALA A 452 -4.25 15.78 -39.72
CA ALA A 452 -3.76 16.37 -40.98
C ALA A 452 -4.09 17.87 -41.15
N LYS A 453 -4.73 18.48 -40.15
CA LYS A 453 -5.11 19.90 -40.14
C LYS A 453 -4.23 20.77 -39.25
N GLU A 454 -3.55 20.22 -38.25
CA GLU A 454 -2.62 20.98 -37.41
C GLU A 454 -1.23 21.16 -38.07
N GLU A 455 -0.77 20.22 -38.91
CA GLU A 455 0.51 20.38 -39.64
C GLU A 455 0.45 21.35 -40.83
N LYS A 456 -0.71 21.93 -41.15
CA LYS A 456 -0.88 22.96 -42.21
C LYS A 456 -1.13 24.37 -41.70
N GLU A 457 -1.28 24.57 -40.39
CA GLU A 457 -1.38 25.90 -39.78
C GLU A 457 -0.05 26.40 -39.20
N GLU A 458 0.99 25.57 -39.08
CA GLU A 458 2.34 26.02 -38.70
C GLU A 458 3.20 26.51 -39.88
N GLU A 459 3.07 25.96 -41.09
CA GLU A 459 3.78 26.50 -42.28
C GLU A 459 3.19 27.82 -42.82
N GLY A 460 1.98 28.20 -42.38
CA GLY A 460 1.31 29.46 -42.80
C GLY A 460 1.58 30.65 -41.88
N LYS A 461 2.38 30.48 -40.82
CA LYS A 461 2.66 31.53 -39.82
C LYS A 461 4.08 32.09 -39.90
N GLU A 462 5.01 31.38 -40.53
CA GLU A 462 6.37 31.91 -40.77
C GLU A 462 6.45 32.84 -42.01
N GLU A 463 5.54 32.73 -42.99
CA GLU A 463 5.50 33.66 -44.15
C GLU A 463 4.71 34.96 -43.88
N GLY A 464 4.09 35.11 -42.70
CA GLY A 464 3.27 36.28 -42.33
C GLY A 464 3.95 37.30 -41.41
N GLU A 465 5.11 36.97 -40.85
CA GLU A 465 5.88 37.88 -39.99
C GLU A 465 7.02 38.60 -40.74
N GLU A 466 7.50 38.08 -41.87
CA GLU A 466 8.50 38.77 -42.71
C GLU A 466 7.92 39.94 -43.53
N GLU A 467 6.61 39.98 -43.84
CA GLU A 467 5.99 41.09 -44.59
C GLU A 467 5.54 42.28 -43.70
N ASN A 468 5.64 42.17 -42.37
CA ASN A 468 5.27 43.26 -41.45
C ASN A 468 6.47 44.08 -40.95
N GLU A 469 7.70 43.55 -41.01
CA GLU A 469 8.91 44.33 -40.66
C GLU A 469 9.35 45.28 -41.79
N GLU A 470 9.10 44.95 -43.07
CA GLU A 470 9.41 45.86 -44.20
C GLU A 470 8.40 47.03 -44.33
N GLY A 471 7.27 47.01 -43.61
CA GLY A 471 6.23 48.05 -43.65
C GLY A 471 6.30 49.10 -42.54
N GLU A 472 7.12 48.89 -41.50
CA GLU A 472 7.34 49.85 -40.42
C GLU A 472 8.57 50.74 -40.65
N GLU A 473 9.59 50.27 -41.38
CA GLU A 473 10.78 51.10 -41.70
C GLU A 473 10.44 52.24 -42.69
N ASP A 474 9.49 52.06 -43.61
CA ASP A 474 9.09 53.09 -44.59
C ASP A 474 8.18 54.21 -44.00
N LYS A 475 7.70 54.07 -42.76
CA LYS A 475 6.89 55.11 -42.08
C LYS A 475 7.67 55.98 -41.10
N GLU A 476 8.83 55.54 -40.64
CA GLU A 476 9.70 56.37 -39.79
C GLU A 476 10.53 57.36 -40.63
N GLU A 477 10.88 57.04 -41.88
CA GLU A 477 11.58 57.97 -42.79
C GLU A 477 10.72 59.16 -43.29
N GLU A 478 9.38 59.05 -43.32
CA GLU A 478 8.51 60.19 -43.68
C GLU A 478 8.25 61.15 -42.50
N VAL A 479 8.37 60.69 -41.25
CA VAL A 479 8.10 61.52 -40.07
C VAL A 479 9.29 62.43 -39.71
N ASP A 480 10.52 62.04 -40.08
CA ASP A 480 11.71 62.87 -39.84
C ASP A 480 11.94 63.94 -40.91
N LYS A 481 11.38 63.80 -42.12
CA LYS A 481 11.43 64.86 -43.15
C LYS A 481 10.49 66.04 -42.90
N GLU A 482 9.42 65.86 -42.10
CA GLU A 482 8.51 66.97 -41.75
C GLU A 482 8.92 67.71 -40.47
N LYS A 483 9.90 67.23 -39.70
CA LYS A 483 10.42 67.94 -38.50
C LYS A 483 11.59 68.88 -38.78
N GLU A 484 12.40 68.64 -39.82
CA GLU A 484 13.50 69.55 -40.17
C GLU A 484 13.04 70.86 -40.84
N GLU A 485 11.86 70.92 -41.47
CA GLU A 485 11.34 72.18 -42.04
C GLU A 485 10.57 73.06 -41.03
N GLY A 486 10.41 72.61 -39.78
CA GLY A 486 9.61 73.29 -38.74
C GLY A 486 10.39 74.15 -37.73
N GLU A 487 11.71 73.98 -37.60
CA GLU A 487 12.51 74.68 -36.57
C GLU A 487 13.30 75.90 -37.07
N GLU A 488 13.39 76.14 -38.39
CA GLU A 488 14.00 77.38 -38.93
C GLU A 488 13.09 78.63 -38.82
N THR A 489 11.86 78.49 -38.31
CA THR A 489 10.92 79.62 -38.18
C THR A 489 10.37 79.82 -36.77
N LYS A 490 11.16 79.56 -35.72
CA LYS A 490 10.88 80.11 -34.39
C LYS A 490 12.15 80.60 -33.69
N ALA A 491 12.29 81.92 -33.67
CA ALA A 491 12.87 82.67 -32.55
C ALA A 491 14.34 82.33 -32.20
N ALA A 492 15.36 83.07 -32.65
CA ALA A 492 15.37 84.51 -32.94
C ALA A 492 14.64 85.36 -31.87
N GLU A 493 14.57 84.93 -30.61
CA GLU A 493 14.16 85.73 -29.44
C GLU A 493 14.80 85.12 -28.19
N ASP A 494 16.10 85.39 -27.95
CA ASP A 494 16.54 85.85 -26.63
C ASP A 494 18.00 86.36 -26.70
N LYS A 495 18.13 87.63 -27.08
CA LYS A 495 19.35 88.40 -26.80
C LYS A 495 19.13 89.12 -25.47
N GLY A 496 19.88 88.68 -24.45
CA GLY A 496 20.36 89.59 -23.42
C GLY A 496 20.24 89.06 -22.01
N GLN A 497 21.38 88.63 -21.45
CA GLN A 497 21.80 89.04 -20.11
C GLN A 497 23.26 88.65 -19.82
N TYR A 498 24.09 89.70 -19.66
CA TYR A 498 25.17 89.85 -18.68
C TYR A 498 26.20 88.72 -18.44
N SER A 499 27.42 88.99 -18.92
CA SER A 499 28.72 88.82 -18.24
C SER A 499 28.63 89.04 -16.71
N PRO A 500 29.34 88.30 -15.82
CA PRO A 500 30.78 88.54 -15.58
C PRO A 500 31.57 87.35 -15.02
N LEU A 501 32.66 86.91 -15.68
CA LEU A 501 33.83 86.29 -15.00
C LEU A 501 35.07 86.10 -15.91
N PHE A 502 35.20 86.88 -16.99
CA PHE A 502 36.41 86.94 -17.83
C PHE A 502 37.34 88.11 -17.46
N CYS A 503 37.63 88.29 -16.15
CA CYS A 503 38.54 89.34 -15.68
C CYS A 503 39.75 88.86 -14.86
N LEU A 504 40.08 87.57 -14.81
CA LEU A 504 41.17 87.11 -13.90
C LEU A 504 42.21 86.12 -14.43
N LEU A 505 42.35 85.90 -15.75
CA LEU A 505 43.40 84.98 -16.24
C LEU A 505 44.09 85.41 -17.54
N ASN A 506 44.49 86.68 -17.66
CA ASN A 506 45.47 87.10 -18.67
C ASN A 506 46.42 88.19 -18.15
N SER A 507 47.07 87.92 -17.01
CA SER A 507 48.17 88.76 -16.51
C SER A 507 49.41 87.96 -16.07
N ILE A 508 49.62 86.75 -16.62
CA ILE A 508 50.91 86.04 -16.57
C ILE A 508 51.07 85.17 -17.83
N PHE A 509 51.40 85.77 -18.96
CA PHE A 509 52.51 85.39 -19.84
C PHE A 509 52.73 86.47 -20.91
#